data_AF-A0A7S1C1Q4-F1
#
_entry.id   AF-A0A7S1C1Q4-F1
#
_cell.length_a   1.000
_cell.length_b   1.000
_cell.length_c   1.000
_cell.angle_alpha   90.00
_cell.angle_beta   90.00
_cell.angle_gamma   90.00
#
_symmetry.space_group_name_H-M   'P 1'
#
loop_
_entity.id
_entity.type
_entity.pdbx_description
1 polymer ?
#
loop_
_entity_poly.entity_id
_entity_poly.type
_entity_poly.pdbx_seq_one_letter_code
_entity_poly.pdbx_strand_id
1 'polypeptide(L)'
;EFRRVLFRLLTDKDIFEGFYKNHLQKRLLGGKSMSDDWERAMISKLKGECGYQFTSKLEGMFTDMRMSKELMAVYRNEKPPPPIKMEVTVLTTGFWPVQDTAPCTLPPQLVACCEHFERFYLRSRQGRRLTWQTSRGTADLRAMFGTRRRELTVSTFQMVILLMFNSRDTITYGEIASATRIPDAELRRHLISLTTPRNRILLKLRKSKDIKDDDEFQFNEAFTSKWVKVKVALILARSVATEDPADAKVAVAVEEDRRHLIEAAIVRIMKARRTLEHNTLVAEVTKQLNTRFSPAPAQIKKRIESLIEREYLERAAADRRVYNYLA
;
A
#
# COMPACT_ATOMS: atom_id res chain seq x y z
N GLU A 1 20.83 20.44 10.16
CA GLU A 1 20.38 21.70 9.55
C GLU A 1 20.21 21.63 8.03
N PHE A 2 21.25 21.23 7.29
CA PHE A 2 21.28 21.22 5.81
C PHE A 2 20.07 20.58 5.11
N ARG A 3 19.62 19.39 5.56
CA ARG A 3 18.45 18.70 4.97
C ARG A 3 17.13 19.46 5.12
N ARG A 4 16.98 20.28 6.17
CA ARG A 4 15.78 21.11 6.41
C ARG A 4 15.76 22.33 5.47
N VAL A 5 16.93 22.92 5.23
CA VAL A 5 17.10 24.03 4.28
C VAL A 5 16.80 23.57 2.85
N LEU A 6 17.33 22.41 2.44
CA LEU A 6 17.02 21.81 1.14
C LEU A 6 15.52 21.53 0.97
N PHE A 7 14.84 21.03 2.01
CA PHE A 7 13.40 20.76 1.95
C PHE A 7 12.56 22.03 1.77
N ARG A 8 12.98 23.18 2.34
CA ARG A 8 12.32 24.47 2.09
C ARG A 8 12.40 24.92 0.64
N LEU A 9 13.51 24.58 -0.03
CA LEU A 9 13.77 24.94 -1.42
C LEU A 9 13.05 24.04 -2.42
N LEU A 10 12.40 22.96 -1.96
CA LEU A 10 11.58 22.11 -2.83
C LEU A 10 10.27 22.81 -3.18
N THR A 11 9.99 22.90 -4.48
CA THR A 11 8.72 23.40 -5.01
C THR A 11 7.62 22.35 -4.86
N ASP A 12 7.91 21.08 -5.16
CA ASP A 12 6.95 19.97 -5.16
C ASP A 12 7.07 19.10 -3.90
N LYS A 13 6.65 19.65 -2.76
CA LYS A 13 6.76 18.98 -1.46
C LYS A 13 5.80 17.80 -1.31
N ASP A 14 4.72 17.79 -2.08
CA ASP A 14 3.74 16.70 -2.16
C ASP A 14 4.31 15.43 -2.82
N ILE A 15 5.20 15.57 -3.81
CA ILE A 15 5.94 14.44 -4.37
C ILE A 15 6.80 13.80 -3.28
N PHE A 16 7.56 14.62 -2.53
CA PHE A 16 8.31 14.14 -1.38
C PHE A 16 7.41 13.47 -0.34
N GLU A 17 6.26 14.06 -0.02
CA GLU A 17 5.27 13.48 0.91
C GLU A 17 4.87 12.07 0.47
N GLY A 18 4.53 11.89 -0.81
CA GLY A 18 4.12 10.61 -1.39
C GLY A 18 5.18 9.53 -1.23
N PHE A 19 6.43 9.83 -1.60
CA PHE A 19 7.55 8.90 -1.44
C PHE A 19 7.86 8.62 0.03
N TYR A 20 7.93 9.67 0.86
CA TYR A 20 8.20 9.54 2.28
C TYR A 20 7.15 8.63 2.96
N LYS A 21 5.87 8.84 2.66
CA LYS A 21 4.75 8.04 3.15
C LYS A 21 4.87 6.57 2.74
N ASN A 22 5.22 6.28 1.48
CA ASN A 22 5.42 4.92 0.98
C ASN A 22 6.58 4.22 1.71
N HIS A 23 7.72 4.90 1.86
CA HIS A 23 8.86 4.35 2.59
C HIS A 23 8.60 4.19 4.08
N LEU A 24 7.91 5.14 4.72
CA LEU A 24 7.53 5.05 6.12
C LEU A 24 6.66 3.82 6.37
N GLN A 25 5.65 3.58 5.54
CA GLN A 25 4.83 2.38 5.64
C GLN A 25 5.68 1.10 5.59
N LYS A 26 6.61 0.99 4.63
CA LYS A 26 7.48 -0.19 4.48
C LYS A 26 8.31 -0.44 5.75
N ARG A 27 8.77 0.62 6.42
CA ARG A 27 9.54 0.51 7.68
C ARG A 27 8.66 0.09 8.85
N LEU A 28 7.49 0.72 9.00
CA LEU A 28 6.53 0.43 10.08
C LEU A 28 5.99 -1.00 10.01
N LEU A 29 5.46 -1.41 8.85
CA LEU A 29 4.88 -2.75 8.69
C LEU A 29 5.95 -3.85 8.58
N GLY A 30 7.14 -3.50 8.10
CA GLY A 30 8.27 -4.43 8.00
C GLY A 30 9.04 -4.64 9.29
N GLY A 31 8.73 -3.90 10.37
CA GLY A 31 9.48 -3.93 11.63
C GLY A 31 10.95 -3.48 11.46
N LYS A 32 11.23 -2.62 10.48
CA LYS A 32 12.58 -2.15 10.13
C LYS A 32 12.86 -0.72 10.56
N SER A 33 11.97 -0.09 11.31
CA SER A 33 12.22 1.24 11.87
C SER A 33 13.37 1.15 12.87
N MET A 34 14.40 1.98 12.68
CA MET A 34 15.57 2.01 13.58
C MET A 34 15.20 2.52 14.97
N SER A 35 14.25 3.46 15.05
CA SER A 35 13.73 4.01 16.29
C SER A 35 12.45 4.80 16.02
N ASP A 36 11.44 4.54 16.83
CA ASP A 36 10.16 5.26 16.76
C ASP A 36 10.34 6.75 17.10
N ASP A 37 11.27 7.09 17.99
CA ASP A 37 11.53 8.48 18.40
C ASP A 37 12.13 9.31 17.25
N TRP A 38 13.06 8.73 16.49
CA TRP A 38 13.66 9.39 15.34
C TRP A 38 12.63 9.64 14.22
N GLU A 39 11.73 8.69 13.98
CA GLU A 39 10.66 8.87 12.99
C GLU A 39 9.67 9.96 13.44
N ARG A 40 9.28 9.97 14.72
CA ARG A 40 8.40 11.02 15.28
C ARG A 40 9.07 12.39 15.24
N ALA A 41 10.35 12.48 15.56
CA ALA A 41 11.11 13.72 15.47
C ALA A 41 11.19 14.23 14.03
N MET A 42 11.33 13.34 13.05
CA MET A 42 11.30 13.71 11.63
C MET A 42 9.93 14.26 11.22
N ILE A 43 8.84 13.61 11.61
CA ILE A 43 7.48 14.10 11.33
C ILE A 43 7.23 15.46 12.00
N SER A 44 7.69 15.65 13.24
CA SER A 44 7.58 16.95 13.93
C SER A 44 8.30 18.07 13.17
N LYS A 45 9.47 17.78 12.58
CA LYS A 45 10.19 18.74 11.71
C LYS A 45 9.42 19.05 10.43
N LEU A 46 8.82 18.05 9.78
CA LEU A 46 7.97 18.25 8.59
C LEU A 46 6.74 19.10 8.93
N LYS A 47 6.13 18.86 10.09
CA LYS A 47 4.99 19.63 10.60
C LYS A 47 5.33 21.10 10.79
N GLY A 48 6.52 21.40 11.33
CA GLY A 48 6.98 22.77 11.50
C GLY A 48 7.19 23.52 10.18
N GLU A 49 7.47 22.81 9.07
CA GLU A 49 7.73 23.40 7.76
C GLU A 49 6.50 23.46 6.84
N CYS A 50 5.63 22.45 6.90
CA CYS A 50 4.49 22.30 5.99
C CYS A 50 3.12 22.35 6.67
N GLY A 51 3.10 22.48 7.99
CA GLY A 51 1.88 22.54 8.80
C GLY A 51 1.24 21.19 9.07
N TYR A 52 0.15 21.24 9.85
CA TYR A 52 -0.55 20.06 10.35
C TYR A 52 -1.16 19.16 9.26
N GLN A 53 -1.71 19.77 8.21
CA GLN A 53 -2.40 19.03 7.14
C GLN A 53 -1.45 18.13 6.34
N PHE A 54 -0.16 18.48 6.28
CA PHE A 54 0.88 17.69 5.62
C PHE A 54 1.22 16.43 6.41
N THR A 55 1.28 16.52 7.75
CA THR A 55 1.72 15.40 8.59
C THR A 55 0.57 14.55 9.14
N SER A 56 -0.68 15.02 9.07
CA SER A 56 -1.84 14.33 9.66
C SER A 56 -1.93 12.84 9.27
N LYS A 57 -1.76 12.49 7.99
CA LYS A 57 -1.77 11.09 7.54
C LYS A 57 -0.62 10.28 8.14
N LEU A 58 0.58 10.86 8.24
CA LEU A 58 1.78 10.22 8.81
C LEU A 58 1.63 9.99 10.33
N GLU A 59 1.09 10.99 11.05
CA GLU A 59 0.79 10.88 12.49
C GLU A 59 -0.29 9.82 12.75
N GLY A 60 -1.28 9.73 11.86
CA GLY A 60 -2.30 8.67 11.87
C GLY A 60 -1.69 7.27 11.75
N MET A 61 -0.70 7.07 10.86
CA MET A 61 0.00 5.78 10.72
C MET A 61 0.67 5.34 12.04
N PHE A 62 1.30 6.25 12.78
CA PHE A 62 1.88 5.94 14.09
C PHE A 62 0.82 5.60 15.15
N THR A 63 -0.31 6.29 15.09
CA THR A 63 -1.44 6.04 15.99
C THR A 63 -2.00 4.64 15.76
N ASP A 64 -2.21 4.25 14.49
CA ASP A 64 -2.65 2.92 14.11
C ASP A 64 -1.67 1.82 14.57
N MET A 65 -0.35 2.04 14.41
CA MET A 65 0.66 1.08 14.88
C MET A 65 0.61 0.87 16.40
N ARG A 66 0.45 1.95 17.17
CA ARG A 66 0.36 1.86 18.63
C ARG A 66 -0.94 1.17 19.06
N MET A 67 -2.07 1.62 18.53
CA MET A 67 -3.38 1.05 18.84
C MET A 67 -3.47 -0.42 18.45
N SER A 68 -2.83 -0.82 17.35
CA SER A 68 -2.76 -2.23 16.94
C SER A 68 -1.97 -3.09 17.92
N LYS A 69 -0.84 -2.59 18.46
CA LYS A 69 -0.06 -3.31 19.49
C LYS A 69 -0.88 -3.52 20.76
N GLU A 70 -1.58 -2.48 21.21
CA GLU A 70 -2.48 -2.54 22.39
C GLU A 70 -3.63 -3.52 22.15
N LEU A 71 -4.30 -3.43 21.00
CA LEU A 71 -5.37 -4.34 20.60
C LEU A 71 -4.89 -5.80 20.56
N MET A 72 -3.72 -6.06 19.99
CA MET A 72 -3.15 -7.41 19.91
C MET A 72 -2.76 -7.97 21.27
N ALA A 73 -2.34 -7.14 22.22
CA ALA A 73 -2.08 -7.58 23.59
C ALA A 73 -3.34 -8.13 24.26
N VAL A 74 -4.49 -7.52 24.01
CA VAL A 74 -5.80 -8.01 24.47
C VAL A 74 -6.20 -9.27 23.70
N TYR A 75 -6.12 -9.26 22.37
CA TYR A 75 -6.54 -10.38 21.52
C TYR A 75 -5.80 -11.69 21.82
N ARG A 76 -4.51 -11.62 22.18
CA ARG A 76 -3.71 -12.81 22.54
C ARG A 76 -4.29 -13.58 23.73
N ASN A 77 -5.10 -12.94 24.56
CA ASN A 77 -5.75 -13.53 25.73
C ASN A 77 -7.24 -13.90 25.47
N GLU A 78 -7.77 -13.65 24.27
CA GLU A 78 -9.15 -13.97 23.92
C GLU A 78 -9.41 -15.48 24.03
N LYS A 79 -10.60 -15.83 24.53
CA LYS A 79 -11.06 -17.21 24.66
C LYS A 79 -12.33 -17.42 23.82
N PRO A 80 -12.45 -18.54 23.07
CA PRO A 80 -11.39 -19.53 22.82
C PRO A 80 -10.22 -18.92 22.02
N PRO A 81 -9.00 -19.48 22.11
CA PRO A 81 -7.89 -18.99 21.30
C PRO A 81 -8.12 -19.30 19.82
N PRO A 82 -7.55 -18.51 18.90
CA PRO A 82 -7.63 -18.81 17.47
C PRO A 82 -6.90 -20.13 17.14
N PRO A 83 -7.33 -20.86 16.09
CA PRO A 83 -6.69 -22.12 15.68
C PRO A 83 -5.19 -21.96 15.34
N ILE A 84 -4.84 -20.81 14.77
CA ILE A 84 -3.48 -20.45 14.41
C ILE A 84 -3.12 -19.15 15.14
N LYS A 85 -1.89 -19.05 15.64
CA LYS A 85 -1.39 -17.82 16.25
C LYS A 85 -1.37 -16.70 15.19
N MET A 86 -2.12 -15.63 15.44
CA MET A 86 -2.22 -14.48 14.55
C MET A 86 -1.53 -13.25 15.16
N GLU A 87 -0.91 -12.45 14.30
CA GLU A 87 -0.47 -11.10 14.62
C GLU A 87 -1.04 -10.14 13.58
N VAL A 88 -1.95 -9.26 14.02
CA VAL A 88 -2.74 -8.40 13.13
C VAL A 88 -2.42 -6.95 13.42
N THR A 89 -2.13 -6.18 12.37
CA THR A 89 -2.02 -4.73 12.45
C THR A 89 -3.21 -4.11 11.71
N VAL A 90 -4.03 -3.36 12.43
CA VAL A 90 -5.22 -2.70 11.89
C VAL A 90 -4.85 -1.30 11.43
N LEU A 91 -5.14 -1.00 10.17
CA LEU A 91 -4.73 0.25 9.50
C LEU A 91 -5.98 1.05 9.11
N THR A 92 -5.98 2.35 9.37
CA THR A 92 -7.08 3.25 9.00
C THR A 92 -6.99 3.60 7.51
N THR A 93 -8.06 3.31 6.76
CA THR A 93 -8.19 3.68 5.35
C THR A 93 -7.98 5.19 5.15
N GLY A 94 -7.16 5.56 4.15
CA GLY A 94 -6.82 6.97 3.85
C GLY A 94 -5.52 7.46 4.48
N PHE A 95 -5.11 6.93 5.65
CA PHE A 95 -3.81 7.26 6.25
C PHE A 95 -2.66 6.51 5.59
N TRP A 96 -2.89 5.29 5.12
CA TRP A 96 -1.85 4.41 4.59
C TRP A 96 -1.89 4.37 3.05
N PRO A 97 -0.73 4.30 2.37
CA PRO A 97 -0.67 4.06 0.93
C PRO A 97 -0.89 2.57 0.63
N VAL A 98 -2.08 2.05 0.97
CA VAL A 98 -2.49 0.68 0.67
C VAL A 98 -3.00 0.62 -0.75
N GLN A 99 -2.49 -0.34 -1.54
CA GLN A 99 -3.01 -0.60 -2.88
C GLN A 99 -4.21 -1.54 -2.76
N ASP A 100 -5.26 -1.24 -3.51
CA ASP A 100 -6.39 -2.15 -3.64
C ASP A 100 -5.95 -3.34 -4.49
N THR A 101 -5.46 -4.38 -3.81
CA THR A 101 -5.05 -5.62 -4.46
C THR A 101 -6.17 -6.61 -4.22
N ALA A 102 -6.66 -7.25 -5.30
CA ALA A 102 -7.65 -8.32 -5.16
C ALA A 102 -7.14 -9.35 -4.13
N PRO A 103 -7.96 -9.70 -3.12
CA PRO A 103 -7.55 -10.66 -2.11
C PRO A 103 -7.36 -12.03 -2.77
N CYS A 104 -6.32 -12.75 -2.34
CA CYS A 104 -6.17 -14.14 -2.75
C CYS A 104 -7.17 -15.02 -1.98
N THR A 105 -7.50 -16.18 -2.54
CA THR A 105 -8.27 -17.20 -1.84
C THR A 105 -7.44 -17.77 -0.69
N LEU A 106 -7.88 -17.54 0.56
CA LEU A 106 -7.22 -18.08 1.74
C LEU A 106 -7.70 -19.51 2.06
N PRO A 107 -6.82 -20.40 2.54
CA PRO A 107 -7.21 -21.70 3.10
C PRO A 107 -8.27 -21.57 4.21
N PRO A 108 -9.18 -22.56 4.37
CA PRO A 108 -10.28 -22.49 5.34
C PRO A 108 -9.84 -22.19 6.77
N GLN A 109 -8.70 -22.74 7.21
CA GLN A 109 -8.17 -22.52 8.55
C GLN A 109 -7.79 -21.05 8.80
N LEU A 110 -7.31 -20.35 7.76
CA LEU A 110 -6.97 -18.94 7.84
C LEU A 110 -8.20 -18.05 7.74
N VAL A 111 -9.19 -18.43 6.94
CA VAL A 111 -10.51 -17.78 6.91
C VAL A 111 -11.12 -17.80 8.31
N ALA A 112 -11.13 -18.95 8.98
CA ALA A 112 -11.61 -19.06 10.36
C ALA A 112 -10.83 -18.17 11.34
N CYS A 113 -9.52 -18.01 11.15
CA CYS A 113 -8.72 -17.09 11.97
C CYS A 113 -9.05 -15.62 11.70
N CYS A 114 -9.30 -15.24 10.44
CA CYS A 114 -9.74 -13.91 10.05
C CYS A 114 -11.11 -13.59 10.68
N GLU A 115 -12.09 -14.48 10.53
CA GLU A 115 -13.44 -14.33 11.12
C GLU A 115 -13.40 -14.27 12.66
N HIS A 116 -12.52 -15.05 13.29
CA HIS A 116 -12.32 -15.00 14.73
C HIS A 116 -11.83 -13.61 15.18
N PHE A 117 -10.83 -13.07 14.48
CA PHE A 117 -10.32 -11.73 14.77
C PHE A 117 -11.36 -10.64 14.48
N GLU A 118 -12.11 -10.75 13.38
CA GLU A 118 -13.15 -9.79 13.02
C GLU A 118 -14.24 -9.72 14.09
N ARG A 119 -14.74 -10.86 14.57
CA ARG A 119 -15.73 -10.92 15.65
C ARG A 119 -15.22 -10.25 16.93
N PHE A 120 -13.96 -10.51 17.29
CA PHE A 120 -13.31 -9.84 18.41
C PHE A 120 -13.24 -8.33 18.22
N TYR A 121 -12.79 -7.87 17.06
CA TYR A 121 -12.61 -6.45 16.76
C TYR A 121 -13.94 -5.69 16.78
N LEU A 122 -14.96 -6.23 16.12
CA LEU A 122 -16.26 -5.58 15.94
C LEU A 122 -17.08 -5.52 17.23
N ARG A 123 -16.80 -6.38 18.22
CA ARG A 123 -17.44 -6.32 19.55
C ARG A 123 -17.26 -4.96 20.21
N SER A 124 -16.06 -4.37 20.09
CA SER A 124 -15.70 -3.08 20.69
C SER A 124 -15.72 -1.90 19.70
N ARG A 125 -15.78 -2.19 18.39
CA ARG A 125 -15.69 -1.19 17.32
C ARG A 125 -16.86 -1.34 16.34
N GLN A 126 -18.06 -1.07 16.83
CA GLN A 126 -19.29 -1.13 16.03
C GLN A 126 -19.26 -0.14 14.85
N GLY A 127 -19.93 -0.49 13.76
CA GLY A 127 -20.01 0.34 12.55
C GLY A 127 -18.74 0.37 11.68
N ARG A 128 -17.72 -0.42 12.01
CA ARG A 128 -16.52 -0.57 11.17
C ARG A 128 -16.61 -1.78 10.25
N ARG A 129 -15.92 -1.72 9.12
CA ARG A 129 -15.70 -2.86 8.21
C ARG A 129 -14.20 -3.10 8.08
N LEU A 130 -13.78 -4.35 8.22
CA LEU A 130 -12.41 -4.77 8.00
C LEU A 130 -12.23 -5.29 6.57
N THR A 131 -11.07 -5.03 5.98
CA THR A 131 -10.67 -5.55 4.67
C THR A 131 -9.25 -6.10 4.80
N TRP A 132 -9.08 -7.41 4.59
CA TRP A 132 -7.78 -8.06 4.73
C TRP A 132 -6.87 -7.79 3.53
N GLN A 133 -5.64 -7.38 3.82
CA GLN A 133 -4.63 -7.09 2.81
C GLN A 133 -3.67 -8.27 2.68
N THR A 134 -4.08 -9.30 1.92
CA THR A 134 -3.33 -10.55 1.80
C THR A 134 -1.95 -10.38 1.16
N SER A 135 -1.77 -9.37 0.30
CA SER A 135 -0.49 -9.07 -0.37
C SER A 135 0.60 -8.55 0.57
N ARG A 136 0.27 -8.20 1.83
CA ARG A 136 1.20 -7.58 2.79
C ARG A 136 1.48 -8.43 4.02
N GLY A 137 0.85 -9.59 4.13
CA GLY A 137 1.07 -10.49 5.25
C GLY A 137 2.32 -11.36 5.08
N THR A 138 2.75 -11.93 6.20
CA THR A 138 3.82 -12.92 6.29
C THR A 138 3.34 -14.08 7.16
N ALA A 139 3.88 -15.26 6.92
CA ALA A 139 3.58 -16.45 7.69
C ALA A 139 4.86 -17.26 7.97
N ASP A 140 4.88 -17.91 9.12
CA ASP A 140 5.89 -18.90 9.48
C ASP A 140 5.30 -20.30 9.32
N LEU A 141 5.91 -21.10 8.44
CA LEU A 141 5.50 -22.46 8.13
C LEU A 141 6.52 -23.45 8.68
N ARG A 142 6.02 -24.59 9.18
CA ARG A 142 6.86 -25.75 9.45
C ARG A 142 6.73 -26.69 8.27
N ALA A 143 7.84 -26.91 7.57
CA ALA A 143 7.91 -27.76 6.40
C ALA A 143 8.78 -28.98 6.68
N MET A 144 8.35 -30.15 6.18
CA MET A 144 9.11 -31.39 6.21
C MET A 144 9.69 -31.63 4.81
N PHE A 145 11.01 -31.71 4.72
CA PHE A 145 11.76 -32.01 3.50
C PHE A 145 12.40 -33.39 3.67
N GLY A 146 11.66 -34.44 3.26
CA GLY A 146 11.94 -35.81 3.67
C GLY A 146 11.93 -35.92 5.21
N THR A 147 13.04 -36.33 5.81
CA THR A 147 13.20 -36.42 7.28
C THR A 147 13.62 -35.09 7.93
N ARG A 148 13.88 -34.04 7.16
CA ARG A 148 14.44 -32.78 7.66
C ARG A 148 13.35 -31.75 7.90
N ARG A 149 13.18 -31.33 9.14
CA ARG A 149 12.29 -30.24 9.51
C ARG A 149 12.95 -28.88 9.29
N ARG A 150 12.23 -27.95 8.65
CA ARG A 150 12.63 -26.54 8.47
C ARG A 150 11.49 -25.61 8.84
N GLU A 151 11.84 -24.39 9.22
CA GLU A 151 10.87 -23.31 9.46
C GLU A 151 11.05 -22.26 8.36
N LEU A 152 9.99 -22.01 7.59
CA LEU A 152 9.99 -21.09 6.46
C LEU A 152 9.25 -19.80 6.84
N THR A 153 9.95 -18.66 6.81
CA THR A 153 9.28 -17.35 6.87
C THR A 153 9.02 -16.88 5.45
N VAL A 154 7.74 -16.82 5.09
CA VAL A 154 7.26 -16.56 3.72
C VAL A 154 6.20 -15.45 3.72
N SER A 155 5.92 -14.87 2.55
CA SER A 155 4.74 -14.03 2.34
C SER A 155 3.45 -14.86 2.38
N THR A 156 2.30 -14.21 2.60
CA THR A 156 0.99 -14.88 2.55
C THR A 156 0.77 -15.63 1.24
N PHE A 157 1.12 -15.01 0.10
CA PHE A 157 0.97 -15.62 -1.22
C PHE A 157 1.84 -16.87 -1.38
N GLN A 158 3.11 -16.81 -0.97
CA GLN A 158 3.97 -18.00 -0.93
C GLN A 158 3.39 -19.10 -0.03
N MET A 159 2.83 -18.74 1.13
CA MET A 159 2.18 -19.73 2.01
C MET A 159 0.98 -20.39 1.33
N VAL A 160 0.08 -19.60 0.72
CA VAL A 160 -1.10 -20.15 0.05
C VAL A 160 -0.68 -21.11 -1.07
N ILE A 161 0.34 -20.75 -1.85
CA ILE A 161 0.91 -21.64 -2.88
C ILE A 161 1.47 -22.92 -2.26
N LEU A 162 2.31 -22.82 -1.23
CA LEU A 162 2.96 -23.98 -0.60
C LEU A 162 1.96 -24.94 0.04
N LEU A 163 0.88 -24.43 0.63
CA LEU A 163 -0.14 -25.27 1.26
C LEU A 163 -0.90 -26.15 0.25
N MET A 164 -0.95 -25.78 -1.03
CA MET A 164 -1.57 -26.61 -2.07
C MET A 164 -0.82 -27.94 -2.25
N PHE A 165 0.49 -27.96 -2.01
CA PHE A 165 1.33 -29.14 -2.16
C PHE A 165 1.17 -30.17 -1.03
N ASN A 166 0.33 -29.89 -0.02
CA ASN A 166 -0.02 -30.89 1.00
C ASN A 166 -1.02 -31.95 0.47
N SER A 167 -1.70 -31.69 -0.65
CA SER A 167 -2.70 -32.59 -1.23
C SER A 167 -2.34 -33.14 -2.60
N ARG A 168 -1.36 -32.53 -3.28
CA ARG A 168 -0.90 -32.92 -4.62
C ARG A 168 0.60 -32.67 -4.73
N ASP A 169 1.33 -33.65 -5.24
CA ASP A 169 2.79 -33.54 -5.37
C ASP A 169 3.20 -32.60 -6.51
N THR A 170 2.44 -32.61 -7.60
CA THR A 170 2.69 -31.81 -8.82
C THR A 170 1.44 -31.00 -9.16
N ILE A 171 1.63 -29.70 -9.45
CA ILE A 171 0.55 -28.77 -9.78
C ILE A 171 1.02 -27.83 -10.90
N THR A 172 0.17 -27.57 -11.88
CA THR A 172 0.45 -26.64 -12.98
C THR A 172 0.30 -25.18 -12.55
N TYR A 173 0.93 -24.25 -13.28
CA TYR A 173 0.73 -22.82 -13.07
C TYR A 173 -0.74 -22.42 -13.16
N GLY A 174 -1.46 -22.89 -14.18
CA GLY A 174 -2.88 -22.57 -14.40
C GLY A 174 -3.78 -23.01 -13.23
N GLU A 175 -3.51 -24.18 -12.64
CA GLU A 175 -4.23 -24.66 -11.45
C GLU A 175 -3.94 -23.79 -10.22
N ILE A 176 -2.68 -23.42 -9.98
CA ILE A 176 -2.29 -22.52 -8.87
C ILE A 176 -2.97 -21.17 -9.04
N ALA A 177 -2.96 -20.59 -10.24
CA ALA A 177 -3.60 -19.31 -10.54
C ALA A 177 -5.11 -19.36 -10.26
N SER A 178 -5.78 -20.40 -10.75
CA SER A 178 -7.23 -20.57 -10.60
C SER A 178 -7.65 -20.77 -9.14
N ALA A 179 -6.92 -21.60 -8.39
CA ALA A 179 -7.23 -21.91 -7.00
C ALA A 179 -6.96 -20.72 -6.07
N THR A 180 -5.81 -20.06 -6.24
CA THR A 180 -5.37 -19.00 -5.32
C THR A 180 -5.89 -17.61 -5.68
N ARG A 181 -6.27 -17.39 -6.95
CA ARG A 181 -6.67 -16.07 -7.49
C ARG A 181 -5.65 -14.96 -7.24
N ILE A 182 -4.37 -15.32 -7.10
CA ILE A 182 -3.28 -14.35 -6.99
C ILE A 182 -3.10 -13.68 -8.36
N PRO A 183 -2.95 -12.34 -8.44
CA PRO A 183 -2.68 -11.65 -9.70
C PRO A 183 -1.45 -12.22 -10.43
N ASP A 184 -1.55 -12.41 -11.75
CA ASP A 184 -0.55 -13.12 -12.57
C ASP A 184 0.89 -12.63 -12.33
N ALA A 185 1.13 -11.31 -12.38
CA ALA A 185 2.43 -10.72 -12.16
C ALA A 185 3.01 -11.04 -10.76
N GLU A 186 2.15 -11.05 -9.74
CA GLU A 186 2.55 -11.43 -8.38
C GLU A 186 2.78 -12.93 -8.28
N LEU A 187 1.90 -13.76 -8.85
CA LEU A 187 2.04 -15.22 -8.81
C LEU A 187 3.35 -15.69 -9.43
N ARG A 188 3.68 -15.21 -10.65
CA ARG A 188 4.97 -15.50 -11.31
C ARG A 188 6.13 -15.10 -10.43
N ARG A 189 6.11 -13.88 -9.88
CA ARG A 189 7.18 -13.38 -8.98
C ARG A 189 7.36 -14.27 -7.74
N HIS A 190 6.26 -14.71 -7.13
CA HIS A 190 6.28 -15.55 -5.94
C HIS A 190 6.79 -16.96 -6.28
N LEU A 191 6.38 -17.56 -7.39
CA LEU A 191 6.89 -18.86 -7.84
C LEU A 191 8.38 -18.82 -8.19
N ILE A 192 8.86 -17.77 -8.87
CA ILE A 192 10.30 -17.61 -9.16
C ILE A 192 11.09 -17.58 -7.85
N SER A 193 10.60 -16.87 -6.81
CA SER A 193 11.29 -16.82 -5.52
C SER A 193 11.41 -18.18 -4.82
N LEU A 194 10.42 -19.07 -5.00
CA LEU A 194 10.36 -20.42 -4.45
C LEU A 194 11.14 -21.47 -5.26
N THR A 195 11.61 -21.10 -6.46
CA THR A 195 12.37 -21.99 -7.37
C THR A 195 13.83 -21.55 -7.54
N THR A 196 14.23 -20.43 -6.92
CA THR A 196 15.62 -19.95 -6.96
C THR A 196 16.60 -21.00 -6.44
N PRO A 197 17.86 -21.03 -6.93
CA PRO A 197 18.88 -21.94 -6.41
C PRO A 197 19.08 -21.84 -4.88
N ARG A 198 18.87 -20.66 -4.30
CA ARG A 198 18.99 -20.43 -2.86
C ARG A 198 17.81 -21.00 -2.07
N ASN A 199 16.59 -20.85 -2.58
CA ASN A 199 15.35 -21.25 -1.92
C ASN A 199 14.58 -22.23 -2.81
N ARG A 200 15.24 -23.28 -3.32
CA ARG A 200 14.65 -24.27 -4.22
C ARG A 200 13.70 -25.20 -3.45
N ILE A 201 12.62 -24.62 -2.95
CA ILE A 201 11.56 -25.29 -2.19
C ILE A 201 10.60 -25.98 -3.17
N LEU A 202 10.38 -25.36 -4.32
CA LEU A 202 9.68 -25.96 -5.46
C LEU A 202 10.67 -26.25 -6.59
N LEU A 203 10.41 -27.31 -7.33
CA LEU A 203 11.05 -27.66 -8.59
C LEU A 203 10.13 -27.25 -9.73
N LYS A 204 10.65 -26.48 -10.67
CA LYS A 204 10.00 -26.30 -11.97
C LYS A 204 10.45 -27.42 -12.89
N LEU A 205 9.53 -28.29 -13.33
CA LEU A 205 9.88 -29.49 -14.10
C LEU A 205 10.43 -29.14 -15.49
N ARG A 206 9.86 -28.11 -16.12
CA ARG A 206 10.39 -27.56 -17.38
C ARG A 206 11.43 -26.48 -17.11
N LYS A 207 12.67 -26.72 -17.55
CA LYS A 207 13.76 -25.75 -17.43
C LYS A 207 13.61 -24.66 -18.49
N SER A 208 12.94 -23.57 -18.14
CA SER A 208 12.85 -22.36 -18.95
C SER A 208 12.92 -21.12 -18.06
N LYS A 209 13.39 -20.00 -18.63
CA LYS A 209 13.54 -18.73 -17.92
C LYS A 209 12.19 -18.14 -17.51
N ASP A 210 11.19 -18.27 -18.39
CA ASP A 210 9.86 -17.72 -18.20
C ASP A 210 8.89 -18.79 -17.73
N ILE A 211 7.96 -18.43 -16.85
CA ILE A 211 6.87 -19.32 -16.44
C ILE A 211 5.77 -19.21 -17.49
N LYS A 212 5.22 -20.35 -17.93
CA LYS A 212 4.04 -20.48 -18.79
C LYS A 212 2.93 -21.20 -18.03
N ASP A 213 1.72 -21.19 -18.58
CA ASP A 213 0.53 -21.68 -17.88
C ASP A 213 0.52 -23.21 -17.72
N ASP A 214 1.20 -23.91 -18.63
CA ASP A 214 1.41 -25.36 -18.63
C ASP A 214 2.68 -25.80 -17.89
N ASP A 215 3.42 -24.86 -17.28
CA ASP A 215 4.58 -25.23 -16.47
C ASP A 215 4.15 -25.88 -15.16
N GLU A 216 4.73 -27.04 -14.89
CA GLU A 216 4.48 -27.84 -13.69
C GLU A 216 5.51 -27.55 -12.60
N PHE A 217 5.00 -27.48 -11.38
CA PHE A 217 5.77 -27.31 -10.16
C PHE A 217 5.59 -28.51 -9.26
N GLN A 218 6.67 -28.94 -8.60
CA GLN A 218 6.67 -30.05 -7.65
C GLN A 218 7.35 -29.63 -6.35
N PHE A 219 6.89 -30.15 -5.21
CA PHE A 219 7.58 -29.93 -3.93
C PHE A 219 8.96 -30.62 -3.91
N ASN A 220 10.01 -29.88 -3.52
CA ASN A 220 11.37 -30.40 -3.48
C ASN A 220 11.71 -31.04 -2.12
N GLU A 221 11.40 -32.31 -1.92
CA GLU A 221 11.76 -33.03 -0.68
C GLU A 221 13.27 -33.04 -0.39
N ALA A 222 14.11 -32.95 -1.43
CA ALA A 222 15.56 -32.95 -1.31
C ALA A 222 16.15 -31.57 -0.94
N PHE A 223 15.31 -30.56 -0.69
CA PHE A 223 15.78 -29.22 -0.32
C PHE A 223 16.68 -29.25 0.91
N THR A 224 17.79 -28.52 0.82
CA THR A 224 18.76 -28.36 1.92
C THR A 224 19.05 -26.90 2.18
N SER A 225 19.27 -26.58 3.45
CA SER A 225 19.70 -25.25 3.88
C SER A 225 20.64 -25.40 5.07
N LYS A 226 21.63 -24.52 5.14
CA LYS A 226 22.50 -24.39 6.31
C LYS A 226 21.71 -23.94 7.55
N TRP A 227 20.57 -23.27 7.35
CA TRP A 227 19.77 -22.67 8.41
C TRP A 227 18.50 -23.47 8.67
N VAL A 228 18.12 -23.64 9.95
CA VAL A 228 16.83 -24.26 10.33
C VAL A 228 15.67 -23.34 9.98
N LYS A 229 15.83 -22.04 10.27
CA LYS A 229 14.91 -20.97 9.86
C LYS A 229 15.37 -20.38 8.53
N VAL A 230 14.53 -20.47 7.51
CA VAL A 230 14.80 -19.99 6.15
C VAL A 230 13.81 -18.89 5.81
N LYS A 231 14.33 -17.68 5.58
CA LYS A 231 13.51 -16.55 5.12
C LYS A 231 13.51 -16.51 3.59
N VAL A 232 12.35 -16.70 2.99
CA VAL A 232 12.18 -16.68 1.55
C VAL A 232 11.79 -15.26 1.12
N ALA A 233 12.81 -14.42 0.90
CA ALA A 233 12.58 -13.09 0.37
C ALA A 233 12.09 -13.16 -1.09
N LEU A 234 11.13 -12.31 -1.43
CA LEU A 234 10.78 -12.07 -2.84
C LEU A 234 12.00 -11.53 -3.57
N ILE A 235 12.23 -12.05 -4.77
CA ILE A 235 13.25 -11.49 -5.65
C ILE A 235 12.78 -10.08 -6.00
N LEU A 236 13.68 -9.11 -5.81
CA LEU A 236 13.54 -7.82 -6.46
C LEU A 236 13.73 -8.13 -7.95
N ALA A 237 12.66 -8.01 -8.74
CA ALA A 237 12.82 -8.06 -10.19
C ALA A 237 13.95 -7.08 -10.52
N ARG A 238 15.02 -7.59 -11.14
CA ARG A 238 16.12 -6.77 -11.61
C ARG A 238 15.58 -6.03 -12.82
N SER A 239 14.74 -5.01 -12.59
CA SER A 239 14.28 -4.14 -13.67
C SER A 239 15.50 -3.37 -14.14
N VAL A 240 15.81 -3.55 -15.42
CA VAL A 240 16.73 -2.73 -16.17
C VAL A 240 16.22 -1.29 -16.07
N ALA A 241 16.98 -0.41 -15.40
CA ALA A 241 17.02 1.05 -15.52
C ALA A 241 15.78 1.77 -16.13
N THR A 242 14.60 1.44 -15.66
CA THR A 242 13.33 2.10 -15.95
C THR A 242 12.61 2.19 -14.61
N GLU A 243 12.07 3.37 -14.33
CA GLU A 243 11.47 3.79 -13.06
C GLU A 243 10.81 2.64 -12.29
N ASP A 244 11.14 2.48 -11.00
CA ASP A 244 10.58 1.41 -10.17
C ASP A 244 9.05 1.47 -10.31
N PRO A 245 8.33 0.36 -10.61
CA PRO A 245 6.88 0.38 -10.73
C PRO A 245 6.17 0.96 -9.50
N ALA A 246 6.84 0.94 -8.35
CA ALA A 246 6.38 1.61 -7.14
C ALA A 246 6.44 3.15 -7.23
N ASP A 247 7.43 3.71 -7.92
CA ASP A 247 7.68 5.15 -8.06
C ASP A 247 6.73 5.78 -9.08
N ALA A 248 6.50 5.12 -10.22
CA ALA A 248 5.49 5.53 -11.19
C ALA A 248 4.09 5.59 -10.56
N LYS A 249 3.76 4.63 -9.68
CA LYS A 249 2.49 4.63 -8.93
C LYS A 249 2.38 5.79 -7.95
N VAL A 250 3.48 6.20 -7.30
CA VAL A 250 3.48 7.38 -6.42
C VAL A 250 3.22 8.63 -7.23
N ALA A 251 3.85 8.78 -8.41
CA ALA A 251 3.63 9.93 -9.28
C ALA A 251 2.16 10.06 -9.73
N VAL A 252 1.54 8.95 -10.17
CA VAL A 252 0.12 8.93 -10.55
C VAL A 252 -0.79 9.31 -9.38
N ALA A 253 -0.54 8.76 -8.18
CA ALA A 253 -1.33 9.10 -7.00
C ALA A 253 -1.20 10.58 -6.59
N VAL A 254 0.00 11.15 -6.71
CA VAL A 254 0.24 12.57 -6.43
C VAL A 254 -0.51 13.45 -7.42
N GLU A 255 -0.49 13.11 -8.71
CA GLU A 255 -1.22 13.90 -9.73
C GLU A 255 -2.74 13.85 -9.53
N GLU A 256 -3.29 12.70 -9.16
CA GLU A 256 -4.70 12.58 -8.78
C GLU A 256 -5.02 13.40 -7.52
N ASP A 257 -4.18 13.39 -6.50
CA ASP A 257 -4.35 14.22 -5.30
C ASP A 257 -4.29 15.72 -5.65
N ARG A 258 -3.37 16.15 -6.54
CA ARG A 258 -3.28 17.52 -7.05
C ARG A 258 -4.59 17.95 -7.72
N ARG A 259 -5.18 17.08 -8.54
CA ARG A 259 -6.45 17.33 -9.23
C ARG A 259 -7.55 17.70 -8.22
N HIS A 260 -7.73 16.90 -7.17
CA HIS A 260 -8.73 17.13 -6.14
C HIS A 260 -8.41 18.37 -5.29
N LEU A 261 -7.13 18.63 -4.98
CA LEU A 261 -6.71 19.81 -4.23
C LEU A 261 -6.97 21.11 -5.00
N ILE A 262 -6.74 21.13 -6.31
CA ILE A 262 -7.05 22.27 -7.18
C ILE A 262 -8.55 22.52 -7.21
N GLU A 263 -9.38 21.49 -7.43
CA GLU A 263 -10.85 21.65 -7.41
C GLU A 263 -11.34 22.18 -6.07
N ALA A 264 -10.85 21.62 -4.95
CA ALA A 264 -11.24 22.07 -3.61
C ALA A 264 -10.81 23.52 -3.33
N ALA A 265 -9.65 23.95 -3.83
CA ALA A 265 -9.20 25.34 -3.72
C ALA A 265 -10.09 26.28 -4.53
N ILE A 266 -10.40 25.94 -5.80
CA ILE A 266 -11.30 26.72 -6.67
C ILE A 266 -12.67 26.88 -6.00
N VAL A 267 -13.29 25.78 -5.56
CA VAL A 267 -14.63 25.81 -4.93
C VAL A 267 -14.61 26.66 -3.66
N ARG A 268 -13.56 26.55 -2.82
CA ARG A 268 -13.45 27.33 -1.58
C ARG A 268 -13.35 28.83 -1.86
N ILE A 269 -12.53 29.23 -2.84
CA ILE A 269 -12.37 30.63 -3.25
C ILE A 269 -13.69 31.16 -3.84
N MET A 270 -14.26 30.45 -4.81
CA MET A 270 -15.48 30.86 -5.50
C MET A 270 -16.69 30.92 -4.57
N LYS A 271 -16.81 30.00 -3.61
CA LYS A 271 -17.86 30.06 -2.58
C LYS A 271 -17.77 31.33 -1.71
N ALA A 272 -16.56 31.80 -1.40
CA ALA A 272 -16.35 32.99 -0.60
C ALA A 272 -16.51 34.30 -1.40
N ARG A 273 -16.03 34.33 -2.65
CA ARG A 273 -16.04 35.53 -3.50
C ARG A 273 -17.33 35.70 -4.33
N ARG A 274 -18.07 34.61 -4.55
CA ARG A 274 -19.25 34.47 -5.42
C ARG A 274 -18.98 34.71 -6.90
N THR A 275 -18.28 35.78 -7.26
CA THR A 275 -17.92 36.14 -8.63
C THR A 275 -16.44 36.51 -8.70
N LEU A 276 -15.72 36.00 -9.70
CA LEU A 276 -14.28 36.29 -9.84
C LEU A 276 -13.82 36.21 -11.31
N GLU A 277 -12.90 37.09 -11.70
CA GLU A 277 -12.25 37.04 -13.01
C GLU A 277 -11.23 35.90 -13.08
N HIS A 278 -11.06 35.31 -14.27
CA HIS A 278 -10.18 34.17 -14.53
C HIS A 278 -8.75 34.36 -14.02
N ASN A 279 -8.09 35.47 -14.37
CA ASN A 279 -6.70 35.70 -13.99
C ASN A 279 -6.54 35.81 -12.47
N THR A 280 -7.48 36.50 -11.82
CA THR A 280 -7.54 36.64 -10.36
C THR A 280 -7.79 35.31 -9.67
N LEU A 281 -8.72 34.48 -10.19
CA LEU A 281 -8.96 33.13 -9.70
C LEU A 281 -7.72 32.25 -9.81
N VAL A 282 -7.07 32.25 -10.97
CA VAL A 282 -5.84 31.48 -11.20
C VAL A 282 -4.75 31.93 -10.21
N ALA A 283 -4.57 33.23 -10.02
CA ALA A 283 -3.58 33.76 -9.07
C ALA A 283 -3.89 33.39 -7.61
N GLU A 284 -5.14 33.49 -7.16
CA GLU A 284 -5.54 33.09 -5.80
C GLU A 284 -5.35 31.57 -5.57
N VAL A 285 -5.72 30.73 -6.54
CA VAL A 285 -5.53 29.27 -6.47
C VAL A 285 -4.04 28.91 -6.39
N THR A 286 -3.22 29.49 -7.28
CA THR A 286 -1.76 29.27 -7.26
C THR A 286 -1.17 29.70 -5.93
N LYS A 287 -1.53 30.88 -5.42
CA LYS A 287 -1.04 31.38 -4.13
C LYS A 287 -1.42 30.45 -2.97
N GLN A 288 -2.65 29.93 -2.97
CA GLN A 288 -3.12 29.03 -1.91
C GLN A 288 -2.37 27.68 -1.92
N LEU A 289 -2.05 27.16 -3.10
CA LEU A 289 -1.42 25.84 -3.27
C LEU A 289 0.11 25.87 -3.20
N ASN A 290 0.75 27.02 -3.41
CA ASN A 290 2.22 27.19 -3.48
C ASN A 290 2.97 26.74 -2.22
N THR A 291 2.27 26.58 -1.09
CA THR A 291 2.85 26.00 0.14
C THR A 291 3.23 24.52 -0.02
N ARG A 292 2.59 23.82 -0.98
CA ARG A 292 2.65 22.36 -1.15
C ARG A 292 3.16 21.96 -2.53
N PHE A 293 2.66 22.59 -3.59
CA PHE A 293 3.13 22.44 -4.97
C PHE A 293 2.76 23.66 -5.82
N SER A 294 3.37 23.80 -6.99
CA SER A 294 3.08 24.88 -7.93
C SER A 294 2.20 24.37 -9.09
N PRO A 295 0.88 24.62 -9.09
CA PRO A 295 -0.01 24.17 -10.16
C PRO A 295 0.25 24.93 -11.46
N ALA A 296 0.28 24.24 -12.60
CA ALA A 296 0.34 24.90 -13.90
C ALA A 296 -1.01 25.59 -14.20
N PRO A 297 -1.03 26.81 -14.78
CA PRO A 297 -2.28 27.50 -15.14
C PRO A 297 -3.22 26.66 -16.02
N ALA A 298 -2.66 25.83 -16.90
CA ALA A 298 -3.42 24.90 -17.74
C ALA A 298 -4.18 23.84 -16.91
N GLN A 299 -3.59 23.32 -15.83
CA GLN A 299 -4.25 22.37 -14.94
C GLN A 299 -5.42 23.04 -14.21
N ILE A 300 -5.24 24.27 -13.72
CA ILE A 300 -6.31 25.05 -13.08
C ILE A 300 -7.46 25.29 -14.07
N LYS A 301 -7.16 25.71 -15.31
CA LYS A 301 -8.17 25.90 -16.36
C LYS A 301 -8.96 24.62 -16.62
N LYS A 302 -8.28 23.48 -16.77
CA LYS A 302 -8.94 22.17 -16.99
C LYS A 302 -9.86 21.78 -15.81
N ARG A 303 -9.56 22.22 -14.60
CA ARG A 303 -10.41 21.99 -13.42
C ARG A 303 -11.59 22.93 -13.34
N ILE A 304 -11.42 24.20 -13.73
CA ILE A 304 -12.53 25.15 -13.86
C ILE A 304 -13.56 24.61 -14.85
N GLU A 305 -13.15 24.13 -16.03
CA GLU A 305 -14.08 23.59 -17.02
C GLU A 305 -14.84 22.36 -16.50
N SER A 306 -14.15 21.44 -15.82
CA SER A 306 -14.82 20.30 -15.17
C SER A 306 -15.81 20.72 -14.08
N LEU A 307 -15.56 21.82 -13.36
CA LEU A 307 -16.49 22.36 -12.36
C LEU A 307 -17.70 23.07 -13.00
N ILE A 308 -17.55 23.61 -14.22
CA ILE A 308 -18.65 24.18 -15.00
C ILE A 308 -19.56 23.05 -15.52
N GLU A 309 -18.98 21.99 -16.08
CA GLU A 309 -19.73 20.81 -16.54
C GLU A 309 -20.54 20.15 -15.42
N ARG A 310 -20.05 20.27 -14.17
CA ARG A 310 -20.70 19.75 -12.96
C ARG A 310 -21.58 20.80 -12.25
N GLU A 311 -21.85 21.92 -12.92
CA GLU A 311 -22.76 22.99 -12.44
C GLU A 311 -22.36 23.62 -11.09
N TYR A 312 -21.08 23.56 -10.70
CA TYR A 312 -20.57 24.31 -9.54
C TYR A 312 -20.27 25.78 -9.89
N LEU A 313 -19.92 26.02 -11.15
CA LEU A 313 -19.54 27.33 -11.69
C LEU A 313 -20.26 27.57 -13.01
N GLU A 314 -20.45 28.83 -13.37
CA GLU A 314 -20.84 29.24 -14.71
C GLU A 314 -19.97 30.41 -15.21
N ARG A 315 -19.99 30.67 -16.51
CA ARG A 315 -19.42 31.88 -17.09
C ARG A 315 -20.48 32.97 -17.07
N ALA A 316 -20.11 34.19 -16.69
CA ALA A 316 -21.03 35.32 -16.73
C ALA A 316 -21.48 35.59 -18.18
N ALA A 317 -22.76 35.92 -18.36
CA ALA A 317 -23.35 36.17 -19.68
C ALA A 317 -22.69 37.36 -20.41
N ALA A 318 -22.29 38.39 -19.66
CA ALA A 318 -21.68 39.60 -20.22
C ALA A 318 -20.18 39.43 -20.53
N ASP A 319 -19.45 38.60 -19.77
CA ASP A 319 -18.01 38.39 -19.96
C ASP A 319 -17.62 36.95 -19.64
N ARG A 320 -17.14 36.23 -20.66
CA ARG A 320 -16.67 34.83 -20.53
C ARG A 320 -15.42 34.67 -19.67
N ARG A 321 -14.73 35.77 -19.31
CA ARG A 321 -13.58 35.79 -18.40
C ARG A 321 -13.98 35.82 -16.93
N VAL A 322 -15.26 36.08 -16.64
CA VAL A 322 -15.80 36.12 -15.28
C VAL A 322 -16.55 34.82 -14.99
N TYR A 323 -16.31 34.25 -13.81
CA TYR A 323 -17.01 33.07 -13.32
C TYR A 323 -17.94 33.42 -12.16
N ASN A 324 -19.12 32.81 -12.10
CA ASN A 324 -20.03 32.86 -10.96
C ASN A 324 -20.11 31.49 -10.27
N TYR A 325 -20.27 31.48 -8.95
CA TYR A 325 -20.51 30.28 -8.15
C TYR A 325 -22.01 29.98 -8.05
N LEU A 326 -22.39 28.74 -8.35
CA LEU A 326 -23.80 28.34 -8.47
C LEU A 326 -24.39 27.64 -7.23
N ALA A 327 -23.54 27.18 -6.31
CA ALA A 327 -23.95 26.34 -5.18
C ALA A 327 -24.04 27.04 -3.80
#